data_AF-A0A537H8Z4-F1
#
_entry.id   AF-A0A537H8Z4-F1
#
_cell.length_a   1.000
_cell.length_b   1.000
_cell.length_c   1.000
_cell.angle_alpha   90.00
_cell.angle_beta   90.00
_cell.angle_gamma   90.00
#
_symmetry.space_group_name_H-M   'P 1'
#
loop_
_entity.id
_entity.type
_entity.pdbx_description
1 polymer ?
#
loop_
_entity_poly.entity_id
_entity_poly.type
_entity_poly.pdbx_seq_one_letter_code
_entity_poly.pdbx_strand_id
1 'polypeptide(L)'
;MSISASDGILVVSANVSIIVNEVIEQPALIVPGPVHVRQGEYLSFMVNVTDPDWAADNMTLAASGLPDGTSFDPSTGIFNWNVSSVQPGPYTITFTLTSDGSTIFQDSKVVIIHVDNGNGRCFICEFFSTARTVLRTSTVTTNPWLLLLSGMIGLTTTLAVGTRRARAQLRRSRRLVRG
;
A
#
# COMPACT_ATOMS: atom_id res chain seq x y z
N MET A 1 19.32 -46.10 -14.80
CA MET A 1 19.57 -46.88 -13.56
C MET A 1 19.25 -48.34 -13.86
N SER A 2 19.99 -49.32 -13.36
CA SER A 2 19.62 -50.73 -13.48
C SER A 2 19.25 -51.28 -12.12
N ILE A 3 18.15 -52.01 -12.04
CA ILE A 3 17.79 -52.80 -10.87
C ILE A 3 18.05 -54.26 -11.19
N SER A 4 18.64 -54.99 -10.26
CA SER A 4 18.85 -56.42 -10.39
C SER A 4 18.19 -57.18 -9.25
N ALA A 5 17.64 -58.34 -9.58
CA ALA A 5 17.12 -59.31 -8.62
C ALA A 5 17.84 -60.64 -8.84
N SER A 6 18.13 -61.35 -7.76
CA SER A 6 18.82 -62.64 -7.79
C SER A 6 18.26 -63.57 -6.73
N ASP A 7 18.21 -64.86 -7.06
CA ASP A 7 17.89 -65.96 -6.14
C ASP A 7 19.16 -66.66 -5.59
N GLY A 8 20.35 -66.10 -5.86
CA GLY A 8 21.64 -66.66 -5.45
C GLY A 8 22.29 -67.59 -6.49
N ILE A 9 21.60 -67.90 -7.59
CA ILE A 9 22.17 -68.69 -8.71
C ILE A 9 22.07 -67.90 -10.01
N LEU A 10 20.92 -67.28 -10.29
CA LEU A 10 20.70 -66.43 -11.46
C LEU A 10 20.52 -64.98 -11.02
N VAL A 11 21.01 -64.06 -11.86
CA VAL A 11 20.80 -62.62 -11.68
C VAL A 11 20.10 -62.11 -12.92
N VAL A 12 18.98 -61.43 -12.73
CA VAL A 12 18.25 -60.73 -13.80
C VAL A 12 18.33 -59.24 -13.52
N SER A 13 18.78 -58.47 -14.51
CA SER A 13 18.80 -57.02 -14.45
C SER A 13 17.80 -56.42 -15.44
N ALA A 14 17.07 -55.40 -14.99
CA ALA A 14 16.22 -54.58 -15.82
C ALA A 14 16.71 -53.12 -15.79
N ASN A 15 16.64 -52.46 -16.93
CA ASN A 15 16.93 -51.04 -17.03
C ASN A 15 15.69 -50.23 -16.65
N VAL A 16 15.88 -49.26 -15.77
CA VAL A 16 14.89 -48.26 -15.37
C VAL A 16 15.38 -46.89 -15.84
N SER A 17 14.58 -46.24 -16.66
CA SER A 17 14.74 -44.82 -17.00
C SER A 17 13.85 -43.98 -16.09
N ILE A 18 14.43 -42.95 -15.48
CA ILE A 18 13.67 -41.87 -14.86
C ILE A 18 13.77 -40.70 -15.83
N ILE A 19 12.62 -40.22 -16.29
CA ILE A 19 12.54 -39.00 -17.09
C ILE A 19 12.24 -37.87 -16.11
N VAL A 20 13.13 -36.90 -16.02
CA VAL A 20 12.87 -35.64 -15.31
C VAL A 20 12.43 -34.65 -16.38
N ASN A 21 11.20 -34.16 -16.26
CA ASN A 21 10.75 -33.05 -17.08
C ASN A 21 11.24 -31.75 -16.44
N GLU A 22 11.98 -30.96 -17.21
CA GLU A 22 12.34 -29.60 -16.80
C GLU A 22 11.08 -28.73 -16.79
N VAL A 23 10.92 -27.96 -15.71
CA VAL A 23 9.87 -26.95 -15.59
C VAL A 23 10.53 -25.62 -15.90
N ILE A 24 10.11 -24.97 -16.98
CA ILE A 24 10.56 -23.62 -17.32
C ILE A 24 9.76 -22.62 -16.47
N GLU A 25 10.46 -21.85 -15.64
CA GLU A 25 9.94 -20.73 -14.88
C GLU A 25 9.91 -19.46 -15.75
N GLN A 26 8.97 -18.57 -15.46
CA GLN A 26 8.86 -17.31 -16.19
C GLN A 26 9.73 -16.23 -15.53
N PRO A 27 10.29 -15.30 -16.32
CA PRO A 27 10.99 -14.14 -15.75
C PRO A 27 10.07 -13.37 -14.80
N ALA A 28 10.61 -12.93 -13.67
CA ALA A 28 9.88 -12.12 -12.69
C ALA A 28 10.50 -10.74 -12.51
N LEU A 29 9.67 -9.69 -12.58
CA LEU A 29 10.07 -8.32 -12.30
C LEU A 29 10.04 -8.04 -10.79
N ILE A 30 11.19 -7.64 -10.25
CA ILE A 30 11.37 -7.30 -8.83
C ILE A 30 11.54 -5.78 -8.70
N VAL A 31 10.61 -5.17 -7.97
CA VAL A 31 10.64 -3.75 -7.60
C VAL A 31 10.56 -3.61 -6.09
N PRO A 32 10.99 -2.48 -5.50
CA PRO A 32 10.70 -2.21 -4.09
C PRO A 32 9.20 -2.13 -3.84
N GLY A 33 8.81 -2.35 -2.57
CA GLY A 33 7.47 -2.00 -2.11
C GLY A 33 7.23 -0.49 -2.10
N PRO A 34 6.13 -0.02 -1.48
CA PRO A 34 5.90 1.41 -1.31
C PRO A 34 7.08 2.11 -0.64
N VAL A 35 7.51 3.25 -1.19
CA VAL A 35 8.68 4.00 -0.74
C VAL A 35 8.23 5.32 -0.12
N HIS A 36 8.90 5.75 0.94
CA HIS A 36 8.74 7.08 1.52
C HIS A 36 10.06 7.84 1.38
N VAL A 37 9.99 9.10 0.94
CA VAL A 37 11.16 9.98 0.78
C VAL A 37 10.77 11.39 1.21
N ARG A 38 11.71 12.15 1.79
CA ARG A 38 11.43 13.53 2.15
C ARG A 38 11.73 14.46 0.98
N GLN A 39 10.92 15.49 0.83
CA GLN A 39 11.23 16.64 -0.02
C GLN A 39 12.61 17.18 0.36
N GLY A 40 13.46 17.43 -0.64
CA GLY A 40 14.86 17.81 -0.44
C GLY A 40 15.87 16.66 -0.55
N GLU A 41 15.42 15.41 -0.52
CA GLU A 41 16.29 14.23 -0.59
C GLU A 41 16.44 13.69 -2.03
N TYR A 42 17.40 12.80 -2.18
CA TYR A 42 17.62 12.03 -3.40
C TYR A 42 17.21 10.58 -3.16
N LEU A 43 16.36 10.04 -4.04
CA LEU A 43 15.95 8.64 -4.00
C LEU A 43 16.66 7.85 -5.10
N SER A 44 17.22 6.70 -4.74
CA SER A 44 17.78 5.76 -5.70
C SER A 44 17.46 4.33 -5.28
N PHE A 45 17.03 3.51 -6.23
CA PHE A 45 16.84 2.08 -6.04
C PHE A 45 17.03 1.32 -7.36
N MET A 46 17.23 0.01 -7.25
CA MET A 46 17.40 -0.87 -8.39
C MET A 46 16.12 -1.67 -8.65
N VAL A 47 15.73 -1.75 -9.91
CA VAL A 47 14.71 -2.66 -10.43
C VAL A 47 15.45 -3.86 -11.01
N ASN A 48 15.09 -5.05 -10.56
CA ASN A 48 15.81 -6.27 -10.93
C ASN A 48 14.89 -7.27 -11.64
N VAL A 49 15.50 -8.22 -12.33
CA VAL A 49 14.82 -9.32 -13.00
C VAL A 49 15.41 -10.62 -12.51
N THR A 50 14.57 -11.60 -12.21
CA THR A 50 15.01 -12.97 -11.91
C THR A 50 14.43 -13.92 -12.93
N ASP A 51 15.30 -14.70 -13.56
CA ASP A 51 14.93 -15.81 -14.43
C ASP A 51 15.99 -16.92 -14.24
N PRO A 52 15.61 -18.10 -13.72
CA PRO A 52 16.55 -19.21 -13.54
C PRO A 52 16.85 -19.96 -14.85
N ASP A 53 16.02 -19.81 -15.89
CA ASP A 53 16.06 -20.61 -17.13
C ASP A 53 16.56 -19.81 -18.34
N TRP A 54 16.41 -18.48 -18.35
CA TRP A 54 16.92 -17.60 -19.39
C TRP A 54 17.86 -16.51 -18.87
N ALA A 55 18.86 -16.19 -19.70
CA ALA A 55 19.68 -15.01 -19.49
C ALA A 55 18.86 -13.73 -19.74
N ALA A 56 19.06 -12.72 -18.89
CA ALA A 56 18.41 -11.41 -18.99
C ALA A 56 18.75 -10.62 -20.28
N ASP A 57 19.64 -11.13 -21.13
CA ASP A 57 20.12 -10.45 -22.35
C ASP A 57 19.00 -10.20 -23.39
N ASN A 58 17.89 -10.94 -23.32
CA ASN A 58 16.72 -10.78 -24.19
C ASN A 58 15.54 -10.09 -23.48
N MET A 59 15.83 -9.24 -22.49
CA MET A 59 14.82 -8.58 -21.68
C MET A 59 15.04 -7.09 -21.64
N THR A 60 13.99 -6.34 -21.95
CA THR A 60 13.98 -4.89 -21.93
C THR A 60 13.15 -4.40 -20.75
N LEU A 61 13.79 -3.61 -19.88
CA LEU A 61 13.10 -2.84 -18.84
C LEU A 61 12.61 -1.49 -19.40
N ALA A 62 11.50 -1.02 -18.88
CA ALA A 62 11.04 0.35 -19.09
C ALA A 62 10.29 0.87 -17.87
N ALA A 63 10.18 2.20 -17.78
CA ALA A 63 9.45 2.88 -16.73
C ALA A 63 8.53 3.95 -17.32
N SER A 64 7.37 4.15 -16.70
CA SER A 64 6.38 5.15 -17.11
C SER A 64 5.76 5.82 -15.88
N GLY A 65 5.18 7.01 -16.07
CA GLY A 65 4.70 7.84 -14.96
C GLY A 65 5.83 8.50 -14.17
N LEU A 66 7.01 8.67 -14.78
CA LEU A 66 8.18 9.28 -14.15
C LEU A 66 7.91 10.77 -13.84
N PRO A 67 8.01 11.21 -12.57
CA PRO A 67 7.90 12.61 -12.21
C PRO A 67 9.06 13.45 -12.77
N ASP A 68 8.94 14.77 -12.73
CA ASP A 68 10.05 15.67 -13.09
C ASP A 68 11.28 15.42 -12.22
N GLY A 69 12.47 15.51 -12.83
CA GLY A 69 13.75 15.26 -12.16
C GLY A 69 14.07 13.79 -11.91
N THR A 70 13.31 12.88 -12.52
CA THR A 70 13.51 11.43 -12.45
C THR A 70 14.31 10.93 -13.66
N SER A 71 15.17 9.94 -13.44
CA SER A 71 15.78 9.14 -14.50
C SER A 71 15.68 7.65 -14.19
N PHE A 72 15.52 6.86 -15.24
CA PHE A 72 15.59 5.41 -15.17
C PHE A 72 16.51 4.94 -16.28
N ASP A 73 17.48 4.10 -15.92
CA ASP A 73 18.38 3.45 -16.87
C ASP A 73 17.94 1.99 -17.05
N PRO A 74 17.31 1.64 -18.19
CA PRO A 74 16.89 0.26 -18.49
C PRO A 74 18.01 -0.77 -18.47
N SER A 75 19.26 -0.37 -18.76
CA SER A 75 20.38 -1.29 -18.87
C SER A 75 20.92 -1.73 -17.52
N THR A 76 20.85 -0.85 -16.52
CA THR A 76 21.30 -1.11 -15.14
C THR A 76 20.13 -1.36 -14.19
N GLY A 77 18.90 -1.05 -14.60
CA GLY A 77 17.71 -1.06 -13.74
C GLY A 77 17.72 0.03 -12.68
N ILE A 78 18.65 0.99 -12.72
CA ILE A 78 18.78 2.02 -11.69
C ILE A 78 17.74 3.11 -11.94
N PHE A 79 16.87 3.29 -10.94
CA PHE A 79 15.97 4.42 -10.82
C PHE A 79 16.58 5.48 -9.92
N ASN A 80 16.50 6.73 -10.34
CA ASN A 80 17.03 7.89 -9.64
C ASN A 80 16.02 9.03 -9.66
N TRP A 81 15.87 9.72 -8.53
CA TRP A 81 14.96 10.85 -8.46
C TRP A 81 15.45 11.93 -7.49
N ASN A 82 15.58 13.15 -8.01
CA ASN A 82 15.84 14.34 -7.19
C ASN A 82 14.52 14.94 -6.70
N VAL A 83 14.24 14.80 -5.40
CA VAL A 83 12.98 15.21 -4.76
C VAL A 83 13.08 16.63 -4.18
N SER A 84 14.06 17.43 -4.60
CA SER A 84 14.29 18.78 -4.04
C SER A 84 13.18 19.79 -4.32
N SER A 85 12.56 19.74 -5.50
CA SER A 85 11.51 20.69 -5.93
C SER A 85 10.17 20.02 -6.20
N VAL A 86 9.93 18.84 -5.61
CA VAL A 86 8.74 18.02 -5.82
C VAL A 86 7.70 18.31 -4.72
N GLN A 87 6.41 18.34 -5.06
CA GLN A 87 5.35 18.55 -4.08
C GLN A 87 5.14 17.30 -3.21
N PRO A 88 4.82 17.46 -1.91
CA PRO A 88 4.45 16.32 -1.07
C PRO A 88 3.19 15.63 -1.61
N GLY A 89 3.20 14.30 -1.63
CA GLY A 89 2.11 13.50 -2.17
C GLY A 89 2.55 12.13 -2.69
N PRO A 90 1.60 11.28 -3.09
CA PRO A 90 1.88 10.00 -3.74
C PRO A 90 2.23 10.20 -5.22
N TYR A 91 3.24 9.45 -5.67
CA TYR A 91 3.67 9.34 -7.06
C TYR A 91 3.66 7.88 -7.47
N THR A 92 2.97 7.58 -8.57
CA THR A 92 2.79 6.21 -9.05
C THR A 92 3.66 5.99 -10.28
N ILE A 93 4.60 5.06 -10.19
CA ILE A 93 5.54 4.72 -11.25
C ILE A 93 5.30 3.26 -11.63
N THR A 94 5.19 3.00 -12.93
CA THR A 94 5.00 1.65 -13.46
C THR A 94 6.27 1.22 -14.15
N PHE A 95 6.84 0.11 -13.68
CA PHE A 95 7.97 -0.57 -14.31
C PHE A 95 7.45 -1.76 -15.10
N THR A 96 7.98 -1.95 -16.29
CA THR A 96 7.59 -3.02 -17.20
C THR A 96 8.82 -3.80 -17.67
N LEU A 97 8.68 -5.11 -17.71
CA LEU A 97 9.65 -6.05 -18.25
C LEU A 97 9.03 -6.65 -19.51
N THR A 98 9.74 -6.60 -20.64
CA THR A 98 9.31 -7.22 -21.90
C THR A 98 10.44 -8.10 -22.43
N SER A 99 10.14 -9.34 -22.81
CA SER A 99 11.12 -10.17 -23.52
C SER A 99 11.06 -9.93 -25.03
N ASP A 100 12.21 -9.98 -25.70
CA ASP A 100 12.29 -10.14 -27.14
C ASP A 100 12.55 -11.62 -27.50
N GLY A 101 11.77 -12.17 -28.44
CA GLY A 101 11.87 -13.59 -28.79
C GLY A 101 10.60 -14.19 -29.40
N SER A 102 10.63 -15.50 -29.65
CA SER A 102 9.50 -16.26 -30.23
C SER A 102 8.28 -16.34 -29.33
N THR A 103 8.46 -16.12 -28.03
CA THR A 103 7.39 -16.02 -27.05
C THR A 103 7.51 -14.67 -26.36
N ILE A 104 6.57 -13.79 -26.68
CA ILE A 104 6.50 -12.46 -26.06
C ILE A 104 6.01 -12.65 -24.63
N PHE A 105 6.84 -12.29 -23.66
CA PHE A 105 6.49 -12.21 -22.25
C PHE A 105 6.44 -10.75 -21.81
N GLN A 106 5.52 -10.43 -20.89
CA GLN A 106 5.44 -9.13 -20.26
C GLN A 106 5.06 -9.26 -18.78
N ASP A 107 5.79 -8.56 -17.92
CA ASP A 107 5.42 -8.33 -16.51
C ASP A 107 5.41 -6.82 -16.23
N SER A 108 4.57 -6.41 -15.28
CA SER A 108 4.42 -5.01 -14.89
C SER A 108 4.20 -4.90 -13.38
N LYS A 109 4.95 -3.99 -12.76
CA LYS A 109 4.86 -3.70 -11.33
C LYS A 109 4.74 -2.21 -11.11
N VAL A 110 3.93 -1.85 -10.12
CA VAL A 110 3.71 -0.47 -9.72
C VAL A 110 4.44 -0.19 -8.41
N VAL A 111 5.19 0.90 -8.37
CA VAL A 111 5.80 1.45 -7.17
C VAL A 111 5.11 2.77 -6.83
N ILE A 112 4.63 2.88 -5.59
CA ILE A 112 4.07 4.12 -5.06
C ILE A 112 5.15 4.76 -4.18
N ILE A 113 5.53 5.99 -4.53
CA ILE A 113 6.48 6.79 -3.78
C ILE A 113 5.73 7.92 -3.08
N HIS A 114 5.78 7.96 -1.77
CA HIS A 114 5.22 9.01 -0.95
C HIS A 114 6.29 10.05 -0.63
N VAL A 115 6.11 11.26 -1.16
CA VAL A 115 6.95 12.41 -0.83
C VAL A 115 6.39 13.12 0.40
N ASP A 116 7.17 13.19 1.47
CA ASP A 116 6.83 13.90 2.70
C ASP A 116 7.37 15.33 2.67
N ASN A 117 6.73 16.26 3.41
CA ASN A 117 7.02 17.69 3.38
C ASN A 117 8.37 18.14 3.99
N GLY A 118 9.33 17.24 4.19
CA GLY A 118 10.63 17.53 4.81
C GLY A 118 10.57 17.91 6.30
N ASN A 119 9.40 18.30 6.82
CA ASN A 119 9.19 18.85 8.15
C ASN A 119 8.95 17.77 9.22
N GLY A 120 9.31 16.52 8.93
CA GLY A 120 9.26 15.40 9.87
C GLY A 120 7.85 14.96 10.29
N ARG A 121 6.79 15.39 9.59
CA ARG A 121 5.41 14.99 9.92
C ARG A 121 4.83 14.12 8.81
N CYS A 122 5.17 12.82 8.86
CA CYS A 122 4.39 11.80 8.16
C CYS A 122 3.03 11.70 8.86
N PHE A 123 2.02 12.36 8.28
CA PHE A 123 0.68 12.46 8.85
C PHE A 123 -0.01 11.09 9.00
N ILE A 124 0.39 10.10 8.19
CA ILE A 124 -0.15 8.73 8.21
C ILE A 124 0.66 7.82 9.16
N CYS A 125 1.92 8.14 9.46
CA CYS A 125 2.75 7.39 10.42
C CYS A 125 2.32 7.66 11.88
N GLU A 126 1.78 8.84 12.18
CA GLU A 126 1.27 9.22 13.51
C GLU A 126 -0.05 8.50 13.89
N PHE A 127 -0.83 8.07 12.90
CA PHE A 127 -2.12 7.41 13.15
C PHE A 127 -1.98 6.00 13.73
N PHE A 128 -0.93 5.25 13.38
CA PHE A 128 -0.69 3.91 13.93
C PHE A 128 0.14 3.91 15.23
N SER A 129 0.82 5.02 15.55
CA SER A 129 1.61 5.17 16.79
C SER A 129 0.73 5.58 17.98
N THR A 130 -0.24 6.46 17.78
CA THR A 130 -1.14 6.90 18.85
C THR A 130 -2.18 5.84 19.25
N ALA A 131 -2.53 4.92 18.37
CA ALA A 131 -3.47 3.82 18.70
C ALA A 131 -2.95 2.88 19.81
N ARG A 132 -1.62 2.76 19.99
CA ARG A 132 -1.03 1.94 21.07
C ARG A 132 -0.94 2.69 22.41
N THR A 133 -1.02 4.02 22.40
CA THR A 133 -0.99 4.86 23.61
C THR A 133 -2.39 5.26 24.09
N VAL A 134 -3.37 5.36 23.19
CA VAL A 134 -4.77 5.67 23.55
C VAL A 134 -5.44 4.52 24.30
N LEU A 135 -4.98 3.27 24.15
CA LEU A 135 -5.49 2.14 24.92
C LEU A 135 -4.91 2.03 26.35
N ARG A 136 -3.98 2.90 26.77
CA ARG A 136 -3.36 2.82 28.11
C ARG A 136 -3.46 4.04 29.01
N THR A 137 -4.13 5.11 28.60
CA THR A 137 -4.48 6.20 29.54
C THR A 137 -5.91 6.69 29.34
N SER A 138 -6.88 5.77 29.36
CA SER A 138 -8.25 6.12 29.72
C SER A 138 -8.40 6.06 31.24
N THR A 139 -7.63 6.84 31.99
CA THR A 139 -8.12 7.26 33.30
C THR A 139 -9.08 8.41 33.03
N VAL A 140 -10.30 8.07 32.62
CA VAL A 140 -11.44 8.95 32.73
C VAL A 140 -11.47 9.35 34.19
N THR A 141 -11.07 10.58 34.51
CA THR A 141 -11.12 11.08 35.87
C THR A 141 -12.59 11.11 36.23
N THR A 142 -13.04 10.12 37.01
CA THR A 142 -14.39 10.04 37.57
C THR A 142 -14.51 11.13 38.63
N ASN A 143 -14.54 12.39 38.20
CA ASN A 143 -14.87 13.50 39.08
C ASN A 143 -16.40 13.65 39.03
N PRO A 144 -17.13 13.22 40.08
CA PRO A 144 -18.59 13.19 40.06
C PRO A 144 -19.20 14.58 39.85
N TRP A 145 -18.46 15.65 40.15
CA TRP A 145 -18.87 17.03 39.88
C TRP A 145 -18.96 17.36 38.38
N LEU A 146 -18.11 16.77 37.52
CA LEU A 146 -18.15 17.00 36.07
C LEU A 146 -19.32 16.27 35.39
N LEU A 147 -19.77 15.14 35.94
CA LEU A 147 -20.93 14.39 35.45
C LEU A 147 -22.26 15.11 35.74
N LEU A 148 -22.34 15.88 36.82
CA LEU A 148 -23.54 16.65 37.15
C LEU A 148 -23.70 17.91 36.28
N LEU A 149 -22.59 18.54 35.88
CA LEU A 149 -22.62 19.71 34.99
C LEU A 149 -23.07 19.36 33.57
N SER A 150 -22.66 18.20 33.04
CA SER A 150 -23.11 17.76 31.70
C SER A 150 -24.59 17.38 31.67
N GLY A 151 -25.14 16.87 32.77
CA GLY A 151 -26.58 16.60 32.92
C GLY A 151 -27.46 17.86 32.91
N MET A 152 -26.97 18.97 33.49
CA MET A 152 -27.72 20.24 33.54
C MET A 152 -27.80 20.96 32.19
N ILE A 153 -26.76 20.85 31.34
CA ILE A 153 -26.74 21.45 30.01
C ILE A 153 -27.71 20.72 29.05
N GLY A 154 -27.93 19.42 29.24
CA GLY A 154 -28.92 18.65 28.48
C GLY A 154 -30.38 19.03 28.76
N LEU A 155 -30.70 19.44 29.99
CA LEU A 155 -32.07 19.81 30.40
C LEU A 155 -32.47 21.24 29.98
N THR A 156 -31.52 22.18 29.91
CA THR A 156 -31.83 23.57 29.52
C THR A 156 -32.11 23.72 28.02
N THR A 157 -31.45 22.92 27.18
CA THR A 157 -31.64 22.96 25.72
C THR A 157 -33.01 22.42 25.31
N THR A 158 -33.53 21.39 26.00
CA THR A 158 -34.87 20.83 25.73
C THR A 158 -36.00 21.78 26.14
N LEU A 159 -35.88 22.48 27.27
CA LEU A 159 -36.87 23.48 27.70
C LEU A 159 -36.93 24.69 26.75
N ALA A 160 -35.78 25.13 26.23
CA ALA A 160 -35.69 26.25 25.29
C ALA A 160 -36.33 25.94 23.91
N VAL A 161 -36.22 24.70 23.44
CA VAL A 161 -36.85 24.28 22.16
C VAL A 161 -38.36 24.09 22.34
N GLY A 162 -38.83 23.56 23.47
CA GLY A 162 -40.25 23.38 23.76
C GLY A 162 -41.02 24.71 23.79
N THR A 163 -40.48 25.73 24.44
CA THR A 163 -41.14 27.05 24.53
C THR A 163 -41.18 27.81 23.20
N ARG A 164 -40.19 27.60 22.32
CA ARG A 164 -40.19 28.17 20.94
C ARG A 164 -41.28 27.54 20.07
N ARG A 165 -41.47 26.22 20.14
CA ARG A 165 -42.54 25.53 19.39
C ARG A 165 -43.93 25.94 19.88
N ALA A 166 -44.15 26.07 21.19
CA ALA A 166 -45.42 26.52 21.75
C ALA A 166 -45.78 27.96 21.34
N ARG A 167 -44.80 28.89 21.34
CA ARG A 167 -45.01 30.28 20.89
C ARG A 167 -45.31 30.41 19.39
N ALA A 168 -44.76 29.53 18.56
CA ALA A 168 -45.06 29.49 17.13
C ALA A 168 -46.51 29.05 16.86
N GLN A 169 -47.00 28.04 17.58
CA GLN A 169 -48.38 27.54 17.46
C GLN A 169 -49.41 28.60 17.88
N LEU A 170 -49.16 29.33 18.98
CA LEU A 170 -50.03 30.41 19.46
C LEU A 170 -50.11 31.62 18.51
N ARG A 171 -49.02 31.95 17.81
CA ARG A 171 -49.03 33.02 16.79
C ARG A 171 -49.83 32.62 15.56
N ARG A 172 -49.82 31.34 15.19
CA ARG A 172 -50.59 30.79 14.07
C ARG A 172 -52.09 30.75 14.39
N SER A 173 -52.48 30.35 15.60
CA SER A 173 -53.88 30.33 16.02
C SER A 173 -54.50 31.73 16.14
N ARG A 174 -53.77 32.73 16.66
CA ARG A 174 -54.26 34.12 16.73
C ARG A 174 -54.51 34.77 15.36
N ARG A 175 -53.81 34.35 14.30
CA ARG A 175 -54.05 34.85 12.94
C ARG A 175 -55.31 34.27 12.30
N LEU A 176 -55.66 33.04 12.65
CA LEU A 176 -56.87 32.37 12.14
C LEU A 176 -58.17 32.88 12.79
N VAL A 177 -58.10 33.52 13.97
CA VAL A 177 -59.27 34.07 14.68
C VAL A 177 -59.54 35.54 14.32
N ARG A 178 -58.65 36.21 13.59
CA ARG A 178 -58.76 37.64 13.22
C ARG A 178 -58.95 37.87 11.71
N GLY A 179 -59.22 36.82 10.93
CA GLY A 179 -59.54 36.88 9.50
C GLY A 179 -60.99 36.49 9.25
#